data_AF-A0A5P8VT89-F1
#
_entry.id   AF-A0A5P8VT89-F1
#
_cell.length_a   1.000
_cell.length_b   1.000
_cell.length_c   1.000
_cell.angle_alpha   90.00
_cell.angle_beta   90.00
_cell.angle_gamma   90.00
#
_symmetry.space_group_name_H-M   'P 1'
#
loop_
_entity.id
_entity.type
_entity.pdbx_description
1 polymer ?
#
loop_
_entity_poly.entity_id
_entity_poly.type
_entity_poly.pdbx_seq_one_letter_code
_entity_poly.pdbx_strand_id
1 'polypeptide(L)'
;MKVAVQQEHLQLLAKTLQEQLLVEVSTAEVFEVKCVVNKDELMILTQHESDVIVDTQIIFALIEEVLLSLAPHREQRAQCFLRVFGEQLPYAKCLLALKQTGGAGEAGGAGEAGEAGEAGGAGEAGEAGEAGEAGEAGEAEEAEEAGAQYFSTLSSSAITYSPSIDEGEEEELFDPFADAPNLPTLKPASQIKSILLGAALVGVVVLGGGAYLLTRPCVMSECKEIQNAEQLKTESPQLMRRAKSEKELITVQQQLAAASAALNAIPSWSPRYQVSEELKASLSGRSEKISQVVKALETGSLATQKVQTPASSLEELQARQHLWRQAIAPLETISSNSELYGLVQGKLLNYRVRLHAVNQQIVTEEKWLKKLTAAKAVANAAEKQEATAKSLNDWQKVQSTWLVAINALNSIPPTNPGYQEAEKLLVDYKPKLVAARDRTTKERLAVKAYQQALSTAKQAKVYEQQNQWQAAATYWDQALQTAKKVSQDSLYYTQAQSLIEPYSTALKQAQEKVQVISRLQQTRTDLDKTCINGIRICTFSIDNAGIIVRLTPEYDQIRQNNLATPYSKNSDTAVDVTNHLQILREALAVISDNASLSLFLYDSRSQIIFTRTLGG
;
A
#
# COMPACT_ATOMS: atom_id res chain seq x y z
N MET A 1 11.60 -8.36 -34.91
CA MET A 1 11.95 -8.64 -33.50
C MET A 1 11.73 -7.47 -32.52
N LYS A 2 11.74 -6.18 -32.92
CA LYS A 2 11.52 -5.06 -31.96
C LYS A 2 10.09 -4.95 -31.38
N VAL A 3 9.05 -5.12 -32.21
CA VAL A 3 7.65 -4.85 -31.81
C VAL A 3 7.14 -5.79 -30.72
N ALA A 4 7.34 -7.10 -30.86
CA ALA A 4 6.90 -8.09 -29.87
C ALA A 4 7.43 -7.81 -28.45
N VAL A 5 8.73 -7.48 -28.34
CA VAL A 5 9.38 -7.14 -27.05
C VAL A 5 8.77 -5.87 -26.44
N GLN A 6 8.42 -4.85 -27.24
CA GLN A 6 7.69 -3.69 -26.72
C GLN A 6 6.27 -4.07 -26.25
N GLN A 7 5.59 -4.96 -26.96
CA GLN A 7 4.21 -5.34 -26.65
C GLN A 7 4.11 -6.23 -25.39
N GLU A 8 5.05 -7.16 -25.20
CA GLU A 8 5.20 -7.93 -23.95
C GLU A 8 5.47 -7.00 -22.75
N HIS A 9 6.32 -5.99 -22.92
CA HIS A 9 6.61 -5.01 -21.87
C HIS A 9 5.41 -4.10 -21.55
N LEU A 10 4.60 -3.74 -22.55
CA LEU A 10 3.36 -2.96 -22.35
C LEU A 10 2.25 -3.79 -21.69
N GLN A 11 2.13 -5.07 -22.02
CA GLN A 11 1.23 -5.99 -21.33
C GLN A 11 1.63 -6.20 -19.87
N LEU A 12 2.93 -6.32 -19.59
CA LEU A 12 3.45 -6.40 -18.22
C LEU A 12 3.15 -5.11 -17.43
N LEU A 13 3.39 -3.93 -18.02
CA LEU A 13 3.07 -2.64 -17.39
C LEU A 13 1.57 -2.49 -17.11
N ALA A 14 0.72 -2.79 -18.10
CA ALA A 14 -0.74 -2.74 -17.94
C ALA A 14 -1.21 -3.65 -16.80
N LYS A 15 -0.69 -4.89 -16.74
CA LYS A 15 -0.98 -5.84 -15.68
C LYS A 15 -0.50 -5.35 -14.30
N THR A 16 0.71 -4.80 -14.19
CA THR A 16 1.21 -4.27 -12.91
C THR A 16 0.39 -3.07 -12.43
N LEU A 17 -0.02 -2.17 -13.32
CA LEU A 17 -0.92 -1.06 -12.99
C LEU A 17 -2.30 -1.57 -12.52
N GLN A 18 -2.85 -2.57 -13.21
CA GLN A 18 -4.12 -3.21 -12.85
C GLN A 18 -4.06 -3.92 -11.49
N GLU A 19 -2.96 -4.64 -11.21
CA GLU A 19 -2.73 -5.29 -9.91
C GLU A 19 -2.60 -4.28 -8.75
N GLN A 20 -1.99 -3.12 -8.98
CA GLN A 20 -1.83 -2.09 -7.94
C GLN A 20 -3.12 -1.28 -7.70
N LEU A 21 -3.86 -0.92 -8.76
CA LEU A 21 -5.18 -0.26 -8.63
C LEU A 21 -6.16 -1.13 -7.83
N LEU A 22 -6.14 -2.45 -8.04
CA LEU A 22 -6.96 -3.41 -7.29
C LEU A 22 -6.57 -3.49 -5.79
N VAL A 23 -5.31 -3.23 -5.43
CA VAL A 23 -4.83 -3.27 -4.05
C VAL A 23 -5.21 -2.00 -3.28
N GLU A 24 -5.02 -0.82 -3.87
CA GLU A 24 -5.19 0.45 -3.13
C GLU A 24 -6.65 0.93 -3.10
N VAL A 25 -7.38 0.83 -4.21
CA VAL A 25 -8.72 1.45 -4.34
C VAL A 25 -9.81 0.66 -3.59
N SER A 26 -9.55 -0.62 -3.26
CA SER A 26 -10.37 -1.47 -2.36
C SER A 26 -11.84 -1.74 -2.74
N THR A 27 -12.38 -1.13 -3.80
CA THR A 27 -13.64 -1.53 -4.43
C THR A 27 -13.39 -2.68 -5.40
N ALA A 28 -14.24 -3.71 -5.34
CA ALA A 28 -14.06 -4.94 -6.10
C ALA A 28 -14.62 -4.84 -7.52
N GLU A 29 -13.87 -5.38 -8.49
CA GLU A 29 -14.30 -5.73 -9.86
C GLU A 29 -14.75 -4.57 -10.78
N VAL A 30 -14.13 -4.28 -11.93
CA VAL A 30 -12.78 -4.62 -12.44
C VAL A 30 -12.25 -3.37 -13.16
N PHE A 31 -11.12 -2.80 -12.72
CA PHE A 31 -10.41 -1.82 -13.54
C PHE A 31 -9.72 -2.54 -14.72
N GLU A 32 -9.95 -2.10 -15.96
CA GLU A 32 -9.25 -2.60 -17.15
C GLU A 32 -8.20 -1.57 -17.59
N VAL A 33 -6.91 -1.95 -17.60
CA VAL A 33 -5.81 -1.06 -17.99
C VAL A 33 -5.26 -1.46 -19.36
N LYS A 34 -5.12 -0.48 -20.27
CA LYS A 34 -4.55 -0.66 -21.61
C LYS A 34 -3.40 0.34 -21.82
N CYS A 35 -2.20 -0.18 -22.10
CA CYS A 35 -1.00 0.61 -22.36
C CYS A 35 -0.57 0.50 -23.83
N VAL A 36 -0.39 1.64 -24.50
CA VAL A 36 -0.01 1.73 -25.92
C VAL A 36 1.03 2.85 -26.08
N VAL A 37 2.03 2.67 -26.96
CA VAL A 37 2.94 3.77 -27.36
C VAL A 37 2.48 4.35 -28.69
N ASN A 38 2.35 5.67 -28.78
CA ASN A 38 1.93 6.38 -29.98
C ASN A 38 2.75 7.66 -30.13
N LYS A 39 3.43 7.84 -31.27
CA LYS A 39 4.36 8.96 -31.53
C LYS A 39 5.39 9.15 -30.39
N ASP A 40 5.95 8.03 -29.92
CA ASP A 40 6.89 7.90 -28.81
C ASP A 40 6.41 8.36 -27.41
N GLU A 41 5.19 8.86 -27.27
CA GLU A 41 4.53 9.06 -25.97
C GLU A 41 3.81 7.79 -25.51
N LEU A 42 3.81 7.54 -24.19
CA LEU A 42 3.08 6.42 -23.58
C LEU A 42 1.64 6.85 -23.30
N MET A 43 0.65 6.11 -23.79
CA MET A 43 -0.76 6.31 -23.48
C MET A 43 -1.24 5.18 -22.58
N ILE A 44 -1.89 5.54 -21.47
CA ILE A 44 -2.48 4.61 -20.50
C ILE A 44 -3.96 4.94 -20.40
N LEU A 45 -4.81 3.97 -20.77
CA LEU A 45 -6.25 4.05 -20.58
C LEU A 45 -6.65 3.13 -19.43
N THR A 46 -7.28 3.69 -18.40
CA THR A 46 -7.91 2.95 -17.31
C THR A 46 -9.42 3.03 -17.48
N GLN A 47 -10.08 1.89 -17.55
CA GLN A 47 -11.54 1.77 -17.66
C GLN A 47 -12.15 1.19 -16.38
N HIS A 48 -13.39 1.56 -16.06
CA HIS A 48 -14.18 1.01 -14.94
C HIS A 48 -15.68 0.92 -15.28
N GLU A 49 -16.44 0.15 -14.51
CA GLU A 49 -17.90 0.08 -14.65
C GLU A 49 -18.61 1.35 -14.14
N SER A 50 -19.82 1.61 -14.64
CA SER A 50 -20.53 2.88 -14.46
C SER A 50 -21.06 3.14 -13.04
N ASP A 51 -21.08 2.12 -12.19
CA ASP A 51 -21.44 2.18 -10.77
C ASP A 51 -20.25 2.42 -9.83
N VAL A 52 -19.01 2.31 -10.33
CA VAL A 52 -17.80 2.55 -9.55
C VAL A 52 -17.54 4.06 -9.40
N ILE A 53 -17.66 4.57 -8.17
CA ILE A 53 -17.26 5.94 -7.83
C ILE A 53 -15.73 6.02 -7.76
N VAL A 54 -15.12 6.76 -8.68
CA VAL A 54 -13.67 6.87 -8.84
C VAL A 54 -13.13 8.22 -8.39
N ASP A 55 -12.22 8.22 -7.41
CA ASP A 55 -11.34 9.37 -7.16
C ASP A 55 -10.24 9.42 -8.24
N THR A 56 -10.31 10.43 -9.11
CA THR A 56 -9.39 10.60 -10.22
C THR A 56 -7.99 11.00 -9.80
N GLN A 57 -7.83 11.67 -8.65
CA GLN A 57 -6.51 12.08 -8.14
C GLN A 57 -5.76 10.88 -7.57
N ILE A 58 -6.44 10.03 -6.80
CA ILE A 58 -5.85 8.80 -6.24
C ILE A 58 -5.37 7.88 -7.37
N ILE A 59 -6.19 7.67 -8.42
CA ILE A 59 -5.79 6.84 -9.55
C ILE A 59 -4.59 7.43 -10.32
N PHE A 60 -4.59 8.74 -10.63
CA PHE A 60 -3.45 9.32 -11.36
C PHE A 60 -2.16 9.35 -10.53
N ALA A 61 -2.24 9.58 -9.21
CA ALA A 61 -1.08 9.50 -8.31
C ALA A 61 -0.49 8.08 -8.25
N LEU A 62 -1.34 7.06 -8.15
CA LEU A 62 -0.90 5.65 -8.16
C LEU A 62 -0.25 5.27 -9.50
N ILE A 63 -0.82 5.72 -10.63
CA ILE A 63 -0.21 5.49 -11.95
C ILE A 63 1.17 6.17 -12.04
N GLU A 64 1.33 7.38 -11.50
CA GLU A 64 2.63 8.07 -11.44
C GLU A 64 3.65 7.33 -10.56
N GLU A 65 3.28 6.90 -9.36
CA GLU A 65 4.15 6.12 -8.46
C GLU A 65 4.62 4.81 -9.12
N VAL A 66 3.70 4.06 -9.74
CA VAL A 66 4.05 2.80 -10.42
C VAL A 66 4.99 3.06 -11.61
N LEU A 67 4.75 4.11 -12.41
CA LEU A 67 5.65 4.48 -13.52
C LEU A 67 7.05 4.89 -13.04
N LEU A 68 7.15 5.69 -11.96
CA LEU A 68 8.42 6.06 -11.33
C LEU A 68 9.17 4.83 -10.82
N SER A 69 8.47 3.87 -10.22
CA SER A 69 9.06 2.63 -9.69
C SER A 69 9.61 1.70 -10.77
N LEU A 70 8.98 1.66 -11.96
CA LEU A 70 9.31 0.72 -13.04
C LEU A 70 10.34 1.28 -14.04
N ALA A 71 10.43 2.60 -14.20
CA ALA A 71 11.28 3.24 -15.22
C ALA A 71 12.07 4.48 -14.72
N PRO A 72 12.80 4.45 -13.59
CA PRO A 72 13.47 5.61 -12.97
C PRO A 72 14.63 6.22 -13.80
N HIS A 73 14.86 5.76 -15.03
CA HIS A 73 15.97 6.16 -15.90
C HIS A 73 15.52 6.57 -17.31
N ARG A 74 14.24 6.93 -17.51
CA ARG A 74 13.74 7.46 -18.79
C ARG A 74 12.92 8.73 -18.58
N GLU A 75 13.32 9.80 -19.26
CA GLU A 75 12.43 10.95 -19.51
C GLU A 75 11.37 10.51 -20.55
N GLN A 76 10.28 9.93 -20.07
CA GLN A 76 9.17 9.48 -20.92
C GLN A 76 7.89 10.19 -20.50
N ARG A 77 7.23 10.85 -21.46
CA ARG A 77 5.95 11.53 -21.25
C ARG A 77 4.84 10.50 -21.31
N ALA A 78 3.93 10.54 -20.33
CA ALA A 78 2.80 9.62 -20.26
C ALA A 78 1.47 10.39 -20.23
N GLN A 79 0.56 10.06 -21.13
CA GLN A 79 -0.82 10.55 -21.13
C GLN A 79 -1.71 9.48 -20.50
N CYS A 80 -2.35 9.82 -19.38
CA CYS A 80 -3.24 8.93 -18.63
C CYS A 80 -4.68 9.34 -18.85
N PHE A 81 -5.57 8.39 -19.10
CA PHE A 81 -6.98 8.61 -19.42
C PHE A 81 -7.87 7.72 -18.55
N LEU A 82 -8.97 8.29 -18.06
CA LEU A 82 -9.99 7.59 -17.28
C LEU A 82 -11.32 7.61 -18.02
N ARG A 83 -11.97 6.45 -18.11
CA ARG A 83 -13.20 6.24 -18.91
C ARG A 83 -14.12 5.20 -18.28
N VAL A 84 -15.42 5.37 -18.44
CA VAL A 84 -16.42 4.32 -18.12
C VAL A 84 -16.36 3.22 -19.19
N PHE A 85 -16.77 1.99 -18.88
CA PHE A 85 -16.91 0.92 -19.87
C PHE A 85 -18.02 1.26 -20.89
N GLY A 86 -17.88 0.78 -22.13
CA GLY A 86 -18.77 1.12 -23.25
C GLY A 86 -18.61 2.54 -23.83
N GLU A 87 -18.23 3.53 -23.03
CA GLU A 87 -18.10 4.93 -23.46
C GLU A 87 -16.99 5.15 -24.50
N GLN A 88 -17.19 6.12 -25.41
CA GLN A 88 -16.16 6.44 -26.42
C GLN A 88 -15.08 7.38 -25.87
N LEU A 89 -15.48 8.45 -25.19
CA LEU A 89 -14.57 9.53 -24.73
C LEU A 89 -14.17 9.36 -23.25
N PRO A 90 -12.89 9.57 -22.88
CA PRO A 90 -12.48 9.61 -21.48
C PRO A 90 -13.00 10.88 -20.79
N TYR A 91 -13.55 10.74 -19.59
CA TYR A 91 -14.10 11.85 -18.80
C TYR A 91 -13.01 12.62 -18.03
N ALA A 92 -11.85 12.01 -17.78
CA ALA A 92 -10.70 12.65 -17.16
C ALA A 92 -9.39 12.26 -17.85
N LYS A 93 -8.41 13.18 -17.82
CA LYS A 93 -7.07 12.98 -18.40
C LYS A 93 -5.98 13.67 -17.57
N CYS A 94 -4.79 13.09 -17.55
CA CYS A 94 -3.60 13.65 -16.92
C CYS A 94 -2.38 13.52 -17.86
N LEU A 95 -1.42 14.43 -17.75
CA LEU A 95 -0.13 14.39 -18.47
C LEU A 95 1.00 14.35 -17.44
N LEU A 96 1.68 13.21 -17.36
CA LEU A 96 2.80 12.98 -16.45
C LEU A 96 4.14 13.23 -17.18
N ALA A 97 5.05 13.91 -16.50
CA ALA A 97 6.35 14.31 -17.04
C ALA A 97 7.48 13.81 -16.12
N LEU A 98 7.84 12.53 -16.28
CA LEU A 98 8.83 11.84 -15.46
C LEU A 98 10.22 12.51 -15.59
N LYS A 99 10.64 13.19 -14.52
CA LYS A 99 11.99 13.78 -14.36
C LYS A 99 12.72 13.18 -13.18
N GLN A 100 14.04 13.04 -13.32
CA GLN A 100 14.89 12.55 -12.23
C GLN A 100 15.04 13.60 -11.12
N THR A 101 14.79 13.21 -9.86
CA THR A 101 15.40 13.88 -8.71
C THR A 101 16.83 13.36 -8.55
N GLY A 102 17.81 14.18 -8.93
CA GLY A 102 19.23 13.80 -8.87
C GLY A 102 19.69 13.44 -7.46
N GLY A 103 20.48 12.37 -7.35
CA GLY A 103 21.05 11.91 -6.07
C GLY A 103 22.09 12.87 -5.50
N ALA A 104 22.35 12.74 -4.20
CA ALA A 104 23.34 13.57 -3.49
C ALA A 104 24.75 13.36 -4.07
N GLY A 105 25.37 14.45 -4.54
CA GLY A 105 26.77 14.47 -4.94
C GLY A 105 27.69 14.77 -3.76
N GLU A 106 28.87 14.14 -3.75
CA GLU A 106 29.93 14.42 -2.78
C GLU A 106 30.50 15.83 -2.97
N ALA A 107 30.84 16.51 -1.88
CA ALA A 107 31.61 17.74 -1.88
C ALA A 107 32.76 17.65 -0.86
N GLY A 108 33.99 17.93 -1.30
CA GLY A 108 35.19 17.88 -0.45
C GLY A 108 35.24 19.02 0.57
N GLY A 109 35.95 18.79 1.68
CA GLY A 109 35.92 19.69 2.85
C GLY A 109 37.03 20.74 2.91
N ALA A 110 36.71 21.83 3.63
CA ALA A 110 37.59 22.78 4.33
C ALA A 110 36.72 23.50 5.38
N GLY A 111 37.18 23.94 6.56
CA GLY A 111 38.51 23.81 7.18
C GLY A 111 38.40 23.90 8.71
N GLU A 112 39.48 24.30 9.39
CA GLU A 112 39.59 24.34 10.87
C GLU A 112 39.04 25.64 11.52
N ALA A 113 39.13 25.69 12.87
CA ALA A 113 38.72 26.75 13.80
C ALA A 113 37.20 26.88 14.07
N GLY A 114 36.76 27.22 15.29
CA GLY A 114 37.49 27.47 16.54
C GLY A 114 36.54 27.65 17.74
N GLU A 115 37.06 27.69 18.97
CA GLU A 115 36.25 27.80 20.20
C GLU A 115 35.83 29.25 20.57
N ALA A 116 34.83 29.31 21.46
CA ALA A 116 34.47 30.41 22.37
C ALA A 116 33.73 31.65 21.80
N GLY A 117 32.79 32.15 22.60
CA GLY A 117 31.98 33.34 22.31
C GLY A 117 30.67 33.37 23.11
N GLU A 118 30.72 33.80 24.37
CA GLU A 118 29.54 33.96 25.25
C GLU A 118 29.04 35.41 25.27
N ALA A 119 27.75 35.59 25.61
CA ALA A 119 27.07 36.83 26.00
C ALA A 119 26.78 37.89 24.91
N GLY A 120 25.68 38.62 25.14
CA GLY A 120 25.19 39.73 24.29
C GLY A 120 23.66 39.66 24.12
N GLY A 121 22.92 40.55 24.76
CA GLY A 121 21.46 40.57 24.72
C GLY A 121 20.85 41.97 24.59
N ALA A 122 19.52 42.02 24.56
CA ALA A 122 18.65 43.20 24.38
C ALA A 122 18.64 43.85 22.98
N GLY A 123 17.45 44.28 22.56
CA GLY A 123 17.18 44.90 21.26
C GLY A 123 15.71 44.82 20.85
N GLU A 124 14.84 45.64 21.44
CA GLU A 124 13.42 45.72 21.04
C GLU A 124 13.23 46.57 19.77
N ALA A 125 12.50 46.02 18.80
CA ALA A 125 11.76 46.72 17.75
C ALA A 125 10.79 45.69 17.10
N GLY A 126 9.58 46.02 16.67
CA GLY A 126 8.80 47.26 16.75
C GLY A 126 7.51 47.05 15.94
N GLU A 127 6.37 47.61 16.37
CA GLU A 127 5.09 47.34 15.71
C GLU A 127 5.00 47.92 14.29
N ALA A 128 4.34 47.18 13.39
CA ALA A 128 4.07 47.65 12.02
C ALA A 128 2.76 47.06 11.45
N GLY A 129 1.68 47.84 11.58
CA GLY A 129 0.58 47.96 10.61
C GLY A 129 -0.30 46.74 10.27
N GLU A 130 -1.56 46.79 10.68
CA GLU A 130 -2.64 46.06 9.99
C GLU A 130 -2.88 46.63 8.58
N ALA A 131 -3.41 45.81 7.66
CA ALA A 131 -3.88 46.26 6.35
C ALA A 131 -5.05 45.42 5.81
N GLY A 132 -6.28 45.88 6.07
CA GLY A 132 -7.45 45.78 5.18
C GLY A 132 -8.06 44.39 4.87
N GLU A 133 -9.26 44.15 5.38
CA GLU A 133 -10.18 43.14 4.83
C GLU A 133 -10.86 43.61 3.53
N ALA A 134 -11.06 42.69 2.58
CA ALA A 134 -12.13 42.68 1.59
C ALA A 134 -12.20 41.27 0.95
N GLY A 135 -13.34 40.63 0.76
CA GLY A 135 -14.71 40.90 1.20
C GLY A 135 -15.67 39.83 0.65
N GLU A 136 -16.67 39.38 1.42
CA GLU A 136 -17.58 38.29 1.02
C GLU A 136 -18.77 38.75 0.14
N ALA A 137 -18.99 38.04 -0.96
CA ALA A 137 -20.27 37.77 -1.64
C ALA A 137 -20.00 36.81 -2.82
N GLY A 138 -20.89 35.91 -3.25
CA GLY A 138 -22.21 35.51 -2.77
C GLY A 138 -22.82 34.46 -3.73
N GLU A 139 -23.73 33.61 -3.27
CA GLU A 139 -24.34 32.52 -4.06
C GLU A 139 -25.57 32.99 -4.88
N ALA A 140 -25.83 32.38 -6.06
CA ALA A 140 -27.18 32.15 -6.61
C ALA A 140 -27.19 31.29 -7.90
N GLU A 141 -28.35 30.67 -8.14
CA GLU A 141 -28.70 29.57 -9.05
C GLU A 141 -28.84 29.87 -10.57
N GLU A 142 -28.66 28.79 -11.36
CA GLU A 142 -29.33 28.32 -12.59
C GLU A 142 -29.91 29.21 -13.72
N ALA A 143 -29.73 28.70 -14.97
CA ALA A 143 -30.76 28.44 -16.01
C ALA A 143 -30.56 29.02 -17.45
N GLU A 144 -30.81 28.11 -18.41
CA GLU A 144 -31.25 28.22 -19.83
C GLU A 144 -30.47 28.93 -20.98
N GLU A 145 -30.08 28.06 -21.93
CA GLU A 145 -30.26 28.10 -23.41
C GLU A 145 -29.48 29.02 -24.39
N ALA A 146 -29.16 28.37 -25.54
CA ALA A 146 -29.04 28.86 -26.92
C ALA A 146 -28.04 29.98 -27.31
N GLY A 147 -27.19 29.68 -28.30
CA GLY A 147 -26.43 30.69 -29.07
C GLY A 147 -25.18 30.11 -29.74
N ALA A 148 -25.14 30.04 -31.07
CA ALA A 148 -24.05 29.40 -31.82
C ALA A 148 -23.23 30.38 -32.69
N GLN A 149 -21.97 30.02 -32.94
CA GLN A 149 -21.02 30.66 -33.89
C GLN A 149 -20.54 32.07 -33.44
N TYR A 150 -19.39 32.61 -33.88
CA TYR A 150 -18.37 32.21 -34.87
C TYR A 150 -16.97 32.26 -34.19
N PHE A 151 -15.76 32.28 -34.77
CA PHE A 151 -15.12 32.27 -36.11
C PHE A 151 -13.77 31.47 -35.87
N SER A 152 -13.00 30.89 -36.81
CA SER A 152 -12.82 31.13 -38.25
C SER A 152 -12.40 29.87 -39.02
N THR A 153 -12.86 29.77 -40.28
CA THR A 153 -12.36 28.83 -41.30
C THR A 153 -11.40 29.52 -42.27
N LEU A 154 -10.47 28.77 -42.89
CA LEU A 154 -9.84 28.90 -44.24
C LEU A 154 -8.52 28.07 -44.24
N SER A 155 -8.10 27.34 -45.29
CA SER A 155 -8.78 26.93 -46.53
C SER A 155 -8.10 25.70 -47.18
N SER A 156 -8.83 25.06 -48.10
CA SER A 156 -8.46 24.26 -49.30
C SER A 156 -6.98 24.14 -49.76
N SER A 157 -6.50 23.13 -50.53
CA SER A 157 -6.96 21.81 -51.06
C SER A 157 -5.72 21.16 -51.77
N ALA A 158 -5.69 20.08 -52.58
CA ALA A 158 -6.70 19.34 -53.35
C ALA A 158 -6.30 17.86 -53.70
N ILE A 159 -7.18 17.22 -54.46
CA ILE A 159 -7.28 15.83 -54.96
C ILE A 159 -6.33 15.48 -56.13
N THR A 160 -5.83 14.24 -56.19
CA THR A 160 -5.63 13.45 -57.44
C THR A 160 -5.61 11.93 -57.11
N TYR A 161 -6.72 11.20 -57.30
CA TYR A 161 -6.99 10.22 -58.37
C TYR A 161 -6.33 8.82 -58.21
N SER A 162 -7.17 7.76 -58.24
CA SER A 162 -6.83 6.33 -58.04
C SER A 162 -6.54 5.61 -59.39
N PRO A 163 -6.20 4.29 -59.43
CA PRO A 163 -7.27 3.26 -59.40
C PRO A 163 -6.93 1.87 -58.77
N SER A 164 -8.01 1.21 -58.32
CA SER A 164 -8.31 -0.25 -58.17
C SER A 164 -7.25 -1.36 -58.35
N ILE A 165 -7.30 -2.33 -57.43
CA ILE A 165 -7.50 -3.81 -57.63
C ILE A 165 -7.46 -4.47 -56.23
N ASP A 166 -8.20 -5.53 -55.88
CA ASP A 166 -9.58 -5.96 -56.21
C ASP A 166 -9.99 -7.03 -55.15
N GLU A 167 -11.29 -7.30 -54.97
CA GLU A 167 -12.01 -8.39 -54.23
C GLU A 167 -11.29 -9.29 -53.17
N GLY A 168 -11.90 -9.76 -52.08
CA GLY A 168 -13.28 -9.68 -51.57
C GLY A 168 -13.48 -10.66 -50.39
N GLU A 169 -14.66 -10.62 -49.74
CA GLU A 169 -15.27 -11.63 -48.83
C GLU A 169 -14.41 -12.15 -47.64
N GLU A 170 -14.66 -11.77 -46.37
CA GLU A 170 -15.77 -12.12 -45.46
C GLU A 170 -15.61 -13.47 -44.72
N GLU A 171 -16.37 -13.61 -43.64
CA GLU A 171 -16.11 -14.43 -42.43
C GLU A 171 -16.00 -15.96 -42.63
N GLU A 172 -15.20 -16.64 -41.79
CA GLU A 172 -15.82 -17.57 -40.82
C GLU A 172 -14.92 -17.99 -39.62
N LEU A 173 -15.61 -18.53 -38.61
CA LEU A 173 -15.16 -19.06 -37.33
C LEU A 173 -14.19 -20.26 -37.47
N PHE A 174 -13.09 -20.29 -36.71
CA PHE A 174 -12.17 -21.45 -36.67
C PHE A 174 -12.10 -22.11 -35.28
N ASP A 175 -12.76 -23.26 -35.13
CA ASP A 175 -12.68 -24.12 -33.93
C ASP A 175 -11.42 -25.04 -33.99
N PRO A 176 -10.48 -24.97 -33.03
CA PRO A 176 -9.27 -25.79 -33.04
C PRO A 176 -9.46 -27.30 -32.78
N PHE A 177 -10.66 -27.80 -32.45
CA PHE A 177 -10.85 -29.16 -31.93
C PHE A 177 -11.50 -30.17 -32.89
N ALA A 178 -11.80 -29.79 -34.13
CA ALA A 178 -12.47 -30.63 -35.11
C ALA A 178 -11.54 -31.62 -35.86
N ASP A 179 -10.80 -32.50 -35.16
CA ASP A 179 -10.44 -33.83 -35.70
C ASP A 179 -9.88 -34.79 -34.62
N ALA A 180 -10.70 -35.77 -34.19
CA ALA A 180 -10.32 -36.76 -33.17
C ALA A 180 -10.87 -38.17 -33.48
N PRO A 181 -10.09 -39.05 -34.13
CA PRO A 181 -10.45 -40.45 -34.32
C PRO A 181 -10.42 -41.22 -33.00
N ASN A 182 -11.52 -41.90 -32.66
CA ASN A 182 -11.65 -42.66 -31.42
C ASN A 182 -10.93 -44.02 -31.46
N LEU A 183 -10.56 -44.51 -30.28
CA LEU A 183 -10.08 -45.89 -30.04
C LEU A 183 -11.12 -46.94 -30.46
N PRO A 184 -10.67 -48.06 -31.06
CA PRO A 184 -11.27 -49.36 -30.78
C PRO A 184 -10.47 -50.12 -29.74
N THR A 185 -11.18 -50.71 -28.77
CA THR A 185 -10.64 -51.69 -27.84
C THR A 185 -10.59 -53.09 -28.47
N LEU A 186 -9.76 -53.98 -27.94
CA LEU A 186 -10.19 -55.38 -27.76
C LEU A 186 -9.50 -56.03 -26.55
N LYS A 187 -10.19 -57.00 -25.94
CA LYS A 187 -9.74 -57.75 -24.74
C LYS A 187 -9.21 -59.16 -25.13
N PRO A 188 -8.48 -59.85 -24.23
CA PRO A 188 -7.65 -60.99 -24.59
C PRO A 188 -8.38 -62.34 -24.58
N ALA A 189 -7.79 -63.31 -25.28
CA ALA A 189 -8.00 -64.75 -25.10
C ALA A 189 -6.65 -65.49 -25.19
N SER A 190 -6.58 -66.72 -24.71
CA SER A 190 -5.34 -67.52 -24.61
C SER A 190 -5.35 -68.74 -25.55
N GLN A 191 -4.17 -69.28 -25.90
CA GLN A 191 -3.81 -70.68 -25.61
C GLN A 191 -2.39 -71.11 -26.05
N ILE A 192 -1.61 -71.54 -25.05
CA ILE A 192 -0.70 -72.71 -25.00
C ILE A 192 -0.34 -73.44 -26.32
N LYS A 193 0.95 -73.52 -26.69
CA LYS A 193 1.78 -74.76 -26.56
C LYS A 193 3.24 -74.60 -27.03
N SER A 194 4.13 -75.29 -26.32
CA SER A 194 5.55 -75.47 -26.64
C SER A 194 5.77 -76.64 -27.62
N ILE A 195 6.86 -76.59 -28.39
CA ILE A 195 7.58 -77.79 -28.84
C ILE A 195 9.08 -77.59 -28.51
N LEU A 196 9.72 -78.68 -28.09
CA LEU A 196 11.14 -78.80 -27.74
C LEU A 196 11.94 -79.43 -28.90
N LEU A 197 13.19 -79.02 -29.10
CA LEU A 197 14.36 -79.83 -29.48
C LEU A 197 15.60 -78.89 -29.56
N GLY A 198 16.85 -79.30 -29.30
CA GLY A 198 17.34 -80.61 -28.84
C GLY A 198 18.79 -80.50 -28.33
N ALA A 199 19.09 -81.26 -27.27
CA ALA A 199 20.28 -81.21 -26.43
C ALA A 199 21.64 -81.57 -27.10
N ALA A 200 22.73 -81.12 -26.46
CA ALA A 200 24.01 -81.84 -26.45
C ALA A 200 24.72 -81.64 -25.09
N LEU A 201 24.87 -82.73 -24.32
CA LEU A 201 25.71 -82.81 -23.12
C LEU A 201 27.06 -83.43 -23.49
N VAL A 202 28.16 -82.97 -22.86
CA VAL A 202 29.12 -83.83 -22.14
C VAL A 202 29.80 -82.96 -21.07
N GLY A 203 30.03 -83.51 -19.88
CA GLY A 203 30.99 -82.97 -18.91
C GLY A 203 31.79 -84.11 -18.28
N VAL A 204 33.09 -83.92 -18.10
CA VAL A 204 33.98 -84.78 -17.30
C VAL A 204 34.97 -83.89 -16.57
N VAL A 205 35.20 -84.20 -15.29
CA VAL A 205 36.30 -83.68 -14.45
C VAL A 205 37.12 -84.89 -14.01
N VAL A 206 38.44 -84.72 -13.80
CA VAL A 206 39.28 -85.35 -12.73
C VAL A 206 40.77 -85.47 -13.14
N LEU A 207 41.63 -84.80 -12.37
CA LEU A 207 43.06 -85.02 -12.08
C LEU A 207 44.12 -85.06 -13.21
N GLY A 208 45.31 -84.49 -12.92
CA GLY A 208 46.47 -84.48 -13.82
C GLY A 208 47.54 -83.43 -13.45
N GLY A 209 48.05 -83.46 -12.21
CA GLY A 209 49.07 -82.52 -11.75
C GLY A 209 50.44 -82.78 -12.40
N GLY A 210 51.05 -81.76 -13.01
CA GLY A 210 52.44 -81.81 -13.52
C GLY A 210 52.63 -81.23 -14.94
N ALA A 211 51.66 -81.42 -15.85
CA ALA A 211 51.79 -81.03 -17.27
C ALA A 211 50.92 -79.82 -17.69
N TYR A 212 50.30 -79.13 -16.73
CA TYR A 212 49.13 -78.25 -16.94
C TYR A 212 49.40 -76.88 -17.60
N LEU A 213 50.57 -76.67 -18.21
CA LEU A 213 50.96 -75.40 -18.85
C LEU A 213 50.94 -75.43 -20.37
N LEU A 214 51.07 -76.60 -21.01
CA LEU A 214 51.17 -76.72 -22.48
C LEU A 214 49.85 -77.09 -23.18
N THR A 215 48.78 -77.36 -22.42
CA THR A 215 47.47 -77.79 -22.96
C THR A 215 46.41 -76.68 -22.99
N ARG A 216 46.77 -75.40 -22.75
CA ARG A 216 45.82 -74.29 -22.83
C ARG A 216 45.43 -73.95 -24.30
N PRO A 217 44.17 -73.57 -24.59
CA PRO A 217 43.66 -73.45 -25.97
C PRO A 217 44.36 -72.45 -26.91
N CYS A 218 45.21 -71.56 -26.37
CA CYS A 218 45.83 -70.47 -27.12
C CYS A 218 47.31 -70.71 -27.49
N VAL A 219 47.84 -71.93 -27.28
CA VAL A 219 49.24 -72.29 -27.59
C VAL A 219 49.38 -73.01 -28.93
N MET A 220 48.44 -73.89 -29.29
CA MET A 220 48.50 -74.75 -30.50
C MET A 220 47.23 -74.70 -31.38
N SER A 221 46.26 -73.85 -31.05
CA SER A 221 44.94 -73.79 -31.71
C SER A 221 44.37 -72.36 -31.77
N GLU A 222 43.20 -72.20 -32.37
CA GLU A 222 42.44 -70.94 -32.34
C GLU A 222 42.06 -70.56 -30.89
N CYS A 223 42.45 -69.35 -30.49
CA CYS A 223 42.22 -68.84 -29.14
C CYS A 223 40.82 -68.22 -29.06
N LYS A 224 39.84 -69.03 -28.65
CA LYS A 224 38.41 -68.68 -28.65
C LYS A 224 38.11 -67.43 -27.81
N GLU A 225 38.87 -67.20 -26.76
CA GLU A 225 38.80 -66.01 -25.90
C GLU A 225 39.12 -64.73 -26.67
N ILE A 226 40.14 -64.75 -27.55
CA ILE A 226 40.48 -63.63 -28.45
C ILE A 226 39.42 -63.47 -29.53
N GLN A 227 38.99 -64.57 -30.17
CA GLN A 227 37.96 -64.55 -31.22
C GLN A 227 36.65 -63.92 -30.72
N ASN A 228 36.17 -64.31 -29.54
CA ASN A 228 35.01 -63.72 -28.88
C ASN A 228 35.23 -62.23 -28.56
N ALA A 229 36.43 -61.83 -28.12
CA ALA A 229 36.77 -60.45 -27.81
C ALA A 229 36.85 -59.56 -29.07
N GLU A 230 37.35 -60.07 -30.18
CA GLU A 230 37.41 -59.40 -31.49
C GLU A 230 36.01 -59.24 -32.11
N GLN A 231 35.17 -60.29 -32.03
CA GLN A 231 33.76 -60.22 -32.39
C GLN A 231 33.04 -59.15 -31.56
N LEU A 232 33.16 -59.19 -30.22
CA LEU A 232 32.48 -58.22 -29.35
C LEU A 232 33.03 -56.79 -29.51
N LYS A 233 34.33 -56.61 -29.82
CA LYS A 233 34.93 -55.32 -30.22
C LYS A 233 34.31 -54.77 -31.52
N THR A 234 33.79 -55.63 -32.38
CA THR A 234 33.16 -55.27 -33.66
C THR A 234 31.63 -55.07 -33.52
N GLU A 235 30.96 -55.86 -32.68
CA GLU A 235 29.51 -55.83 -32.49
C GLU A 235 29.04 -54.78 -31.46
N SER A 236 29.79 -54.59 -30.36
CA SER A 236 29.39 -53.67 -29.28
C SER A 236 29.06 -52.22 -29.73
N PRO A 237 29.68 -51.63 -30.77
CA PRO A 237 29.25 -50.34 -31.30
C PRO A 237 27.81 -50.35 -31.84
N GLN A 238 27.37 -51.45 -32.48
CA GLN A 238 25.99 -51.58 -32.94
C GLN A 238 25.03 -51.87 -31.78
N LEU A 239 25.44 -52.67 -30.80
CA LEU A 239 24.63 -52.95 -29.60
C LEU A 239 24.39 -51.67 -28.79
N MET A 240 25.43 -50.85 -28.58
CA MET A 240 25.32 -49.54 -27.91
C MET A 240 24.38 -48.57 -28.67
N ARG A 241 24.48 -48.48 -30.01
CA ARG A 241 23.58 -47.64 -30.82
C ARG A 241 22.12 -48.11 -30.83
N ARG A 242 21.89 -49.42 -30.64
CA ARG A 242 20.54 -50.02 -30.61
C ARG A 242 19.89 -49.99 -29.23
N ALA A 243 20.66 -49.82 -28.16
CA ALA A 243 20.17 -49.84 -26.79
C ALA A 243 19.19 -48.68 -26.53
N LYS A 244 17.93 -49.01 -26.26
CA LYS A 244 16.85 -48.05 -25.93
C LYS A 244 16.65 -47.88 -24.42
N SER A 245 17.28 -48.73 -23.60
CA SER A 245 17.19 -48.67 -22.15
C SER A 245 18.52 -48.89 -21.44
N GLU A 246 18.55 -48.41 -20.19
CA GLU A 246 19.61 -48.64 -19.20
C GLU A 246 19.89 -50.15 -18.99
N LYS A 247 18.84 -50.99 -19.02
CA LYS A 247 18.97 -52.45 -18.87
C LYS A 247 19.69 -53.10 -20.05
N GLU A 248 19.44 -52.62 -21.26
CA GLU A 248 20.17 -53.06 -22.46
C GLU A 248 21.65 -52.64 -22.38
N LEU A 249 21.94 -51.42 -21.91
CA LEU A 249 23.33 -50.98 -21.68
C LEU A 249 24.04 -51.80 -20.60
N ILE A 250 23.39 -52.09 -19.47
CA ILE A 250 23.94 -52.97 -18.42
C ILE A 250 24.26 -54.37 -18.99
N THR A 251 23.43 -54.89 -19.89
CA THR A 251 23.69 -56.19 -20.54
C THR A 251 24.95 -56.14 -21.42
N VAL A 252 25.13 -55.06 -22.22
CA VAL A 252 26.33 -54.86 -23.04
C VAL A 252 27.58 -54.63 -22.17
N GLN A 253 27.45 -53.88 -21.08
CA GLN A 253 28.52 -53.67 -20.08
C GLN A 253 28.98 -55.00 -19.48
N GLN A 254 28.05 -55.85 -19.04
CA GLN A 254 28.36 -57.16 -18.47
C GLN A 254 29.06 -58.07 -19.48
N GLN A 255 28.64 -58.07 -20.75
CA GLN A 255 29.30 -58.82 -21.82
C GLN A 255 30.74 -58.32 -22.07
N LEU A 256 30.93 -57.00 -22.14
CA LEU A 256 32.26 -56.39 -22.31
C LEU A 256 33.20 -56.68 -21.14
N ALA A 257 32.69 -56.56 -19.91
CA ALA A 257 33.44 -56.87 -18.69
C ALA A 257 33.80 -58.36 -18.61
N ALA A 258 32.87 -59.27 -18.91
CA ALA A 258 33.11 -60.71 -18.91
C ALA A 258 34.14 -61.13 -19.97
N ALA A 259 34.05 -60.60 -21.20
CA ALA A 259 35.04 -60.84 -22.24
C ALA A 259 36.43 -60.28 -21.84
N SER A 260 36.47 -59.05 -21.32
CA SER A 260 37.69 -58.44 -20.80
C SER A 260 38.30 -59.19 -19.60
N ALA A 261 37.48 -59.89 -18.81
CA ALA A 261 37.93 -60.73 -17.70
C ALA A 261 38.47 -62.08 -18.18
N ALA A 262 37.83 -62.71 -19.17
CA ALA A 262 38.24 -63.98 -19.76
C ALA A 262 39.64 -63.91 -20.39
N LEU A 263 40.00 -62.77 -20.98
CA LEU A 263 41.34 -62.53 -21.55
C LEU A 263 42.49 -62.67 -20.54
N ASN A 264 42.23 -62.55 -19.23
CA ASN A 264 43.25 -62.83 -18.19
C ASN A 264 43.63 -64.33 -18.08
N ALA A 265 42.94 -65.23 -18.78
CA ALA A 265 43.34 -66.64 -18.89
C ALA A 265 44.59 -66.84 -19.77
N ILE A 266 44.98 -65.82 -20.56
CA ILE A 266 46.13 -65.82 -21.46
C ILE A 266 47.36 -65.32 -20.69
N PRO A 267 48.39 -66.15 -20.46
CA PRO A 267 49.55 -65.77 -19.66
C PRO A 267 50.54 -64.90 -20.44
N SER A 268 51.38 -64.16 -19.71
CA SER A 268 52.36 -63.20 -20.24
C SER A 268 53.42 -63.79 -21.18
N TRP A 269 53.65 -65.10 -21.14
CA TRP A 269 54.55 -65.82 -22.06
C TRP A 269 53.88 -66.25 -23.37
N SER A 270 52.57 -66.04 -23.54
CA SER A 270 51.88 -66.37 -24.80
C SER A 270 52.26 -65.38 -25.91
N PRO A 271 52.55 -65.83 -27.15
CA PRO A 271 52.76 -64.93 -28.28
C PRO A 271 51.52 -64.09 -28.64
N ARG A 272 50.34 -64.44 -28.11
CA ARG A 272 49.10 -63.65 -28.26
C ARG A 272 48.84 -62.68 -27.10
N TYR A 273 49.74 -62.58 -26.11
CA TYR A 273 49.52 -61.79 -24.90
C TYR A 273 49.36 -60.28 -25.18
N GLN A 274 50.15 -59.69 -26.08
CA GLN A 274 50.00 -58.27 -26.43
C GLN A 274 48.61 -57.98 -27.02
N VAL A 275 48.15 -58.81 -27.96
CA VAL A 275 46.80 -58.70 -28.56
C VAL A 275 45.72 -58.86 -27.48
N SER A 276 45.92 -59.76 -26.52
CA SER A 276 45.04 -59.92 -25.36
C SER A 276 44.93 -58.63 -24.53
N GLU A 277 46.06 -58.01 -24.16
CA GLU A 277 46.06 -56.77 -23.37
C GLU A 277 45.50 -55.57 -24.15
N GLU A 278 45.77 -55.45 -25.45
CA GLU A 278 45.17 -54.42 -26.32
C GLU A 278 43.64 -54.56 -26.44
N LEU A 279 43.15 -55.80 -26.61
CA LEU A 279 41.70 -56.09 -26.62
C LEU A 279 41.09 -55.81 -25.25
N LYS A 280 41.71 -56.26 -24.16
CA LYS A 280 41.29 -56.02 -22.77
C LYS A 280 41.23 -54.54 -22.44
N ALA A 281 42.22 -53.74 -22.84
CA ALA A 281 42.18 -52.28 -22.68
C ALA A 281 41.03 -51.64 -23.50
N SER A 282 40.79 -52.12 -24.71
CA SER A 282 39.71 -51.62 -25.59
C SER A 282 38.32 -51.96 -25.06
N LEU A 283 38.10 -53.19 -24.57
CA LEU A 283 36.82 -53.66 -24.04
C LEU A 283 36.52 -53.06 -22.65
N SER A 284 37.50 -53.02 -21.75
CA SER A 284 37.34 -52.39 -20.42
C SER A 284 37.11 -50.89 -20.54
N GLY A 285 37.83 -50.18 -21.43
CA GLY A 285 37.60 -48.75 -21.71
C GLY A 285 36.23 -48.44 -22.31
N ARG A 286 35.57 -49.39 -22.99
CA ARG A 286 34.16 -49.28 -23.40
C ARG A 286 33.20 -49.60 -22.26
N SER A 287 33.47 -50.67 -21.51
CA SER A 287 32.68 -51.05 -20.34
C SER A 287 32.60 -49.92 -19.31
N GLU A 288 33.71 -49.20 -19.07
CA GLU A 288 33.76 -48.07 -18.14
C GLU A 288 32.97 -46.85 -18.66
N LYS A 289 33.01 -46.55 -19.97
CA LYS A 289 32.15 -45.51 -20.56
C LYS A 289 30.66 -45.83 -20.40
N ILE A 290 30.28 -47.10 -20.56
CA ILE A 290 28.89 -47.53 -20.29
C ILE A 290 28.59 -47.41 -18.78
N SER A 291 29.50 -47.83 -17.90
CA SER A 291 29.39 -47.72 -16.44
C SER A 291 29.05 -46.29 -15.99
N GLN A 292 29.77 -45.30 -16.54
CA GLN A 292 29.57 -43.88 -16.23
C GLN A 292 28.21 -43.37 -16.72
N VAL A 293 27.76 -43.79 -17.92
CA VAL A 293 26.44 -43.44 -18.45
C VAL A 293 25.31 -44.12 -17.66
N VAL A 294 25.44 -45.41 -17.32
CA VAL A 294 24.45 -46.15 -16.52
C VAL A 294 24.29 -45.48 -15.15
N LYS A 295 25.38 -45.23 -14.42
CA LYS A 295 25.37 -44.56 -13.10
C LYS A 295 24.71 -43.17 -13.16
N ALA A 296 24.86 -42.45 -14.27
CA ALA A 296 24.21 -41.17 -14.49
C ALA A 296 22.70 -41.29 -14.75
N LEU A 297 22.28 -42.31 -15.51
CA LEU A 297 20.87 -42.64 -15.73
C LEU A 297 20.18 -43.11 -14.43
N GLU A 298 20.83 -43.96 -13.64
CA GLU A 298 20.39 -44.35 -12.29
C GLU A 298 20.20 -43.13 -11.39
N THR A 299 21.17 -42.22 -11.36
CA THR A 299 21.09 -40.96 -10.58
C THR A 299 19.92 -40.09 -11.04
N GLY A 300 19.70 -39.98 -12.36
CA GLY A 300 18.55 -39.27 -12.93
C GLY A 300 17.21 -39.98 -12.69
N SER A 301 17.20 -41.31 -12.53
CA SER A 301 16.04 -42.10 -12.13
C SER A 301 15.66 -41.82 -10.67
N LEU A 302 16.64 -41.81 -9.76
CA LEU A 302 16.46 -41.40 -8.36
C LEU A 302 15.99 -39.93 -8.25
N ALA A 303 16.54 -39.03 -9.05
CA ALA A 303 16.08 -37.65 -9.13
C ALA A 303 14.62 -37.55 -9.64
N THR A 304 14.25 -38.37 -10.63
CA THR A 304 12.86 -38.47 -11.12
C THR A 304 11.91 -38.95 -10.03
N GLN A 305 12.32 -39.96 -9.25
CA GLN A 305 11.53 -40.50 -8.13
C GLN A 305 11.31 -39.42 -7.05
N LYS A 306 12.37 -38.72 -6.63
CA LYS A 306 12.25 -37.65 -5.60
C LYS A 306 11.41 -36.46 -6.04
N VAL A 307 11.17 -36.24 -7.33
CA VAL A 307 10.28 -35.17 -7.82
C VAL A 307 8.79 -35.55 -7.73
N GLN A 308 8.44 -36.80 -7.43
CA GLN A 308 7.04 -37.25 -7.33
C GLN A 308 6.32 -36.73 -6.08
N THR A 309 7.04 -36.41 -5.00
CA THR A 309 6.48 -35.72 -3.83
C THR A 309 6.61 -34.20 -3.98
N PRO A 310 5.66 -33.41 -3.47
CA PRO A 310 5.90 -31.99 -3.20
C PRO A 310 7.16 -31.82 -2.32
N ALA A 311 7.91 -30.75 -2.51
CA ALA A 311 9.05 -30.46 -1.65
C ALA A 311 8.58 -29.81 -0.34
N SER A 312 9.17 -30.25 0.77
CA SER A 312 8.85 -29.80 2.12
C SER A 312 9.73 -28.65 2.63
N SER A 313 10.91 -28.44 2.01
CA SER A 313 11.82 -27.36 2.37
C SER A 313 12.76 -26.94 1.23
N LEU A 314 13.48 -25.83 1.43
CA LEU A 314 14.50 -25.33 0.51
C LEU A 314 15.68 -26.31 0.39
N GLU A 315 16.10 -26.94 1.48
CA GLU A 315 17.16 -27.96 1.52
C GLU A 315 16.76 -29.19 0.69
N GLU A 316 15.49 -29.57 0.70
CA GLU A 316 14.98 -30.67 -0.13
C GLU A 316 15.03 -30.33 -1.62
N LEU A 317 14.68 -29.09 -1.99
CA LEU A 317 14.83 -28.59 -3.37
C LEU A 317 16.31 -28.55 -3.80
N GLN A 318 17.22 -28.09 -2.93
CA GLN A 318 18.66 -28.09 -3.18
C GLN A 318 19.20 -29.53 -3.34
N ALA A 319 18.74 -30.49 -2.54
CA ALA A 319 19.09 -31.90 -2.69
C ALA A 319 18.59 -32.49 -4.03
N ARG A 320 17.37 -32.13 -4.46
CA ARG A 320 16.84 -32.47 -5.80
C ARG A 320 17.70 -31.84 -6.91
N GLN A 321 18.09 -30.57 -6.78
CA GLN A 321 18.97 -29.85 -7.71
C GLN A 321 20.35 -30.52 -7.84
N HIS A 322 20.94 -30.96 -6.71
CA HIS A 322 22.22 -31.68 -6.71
C HIS A 322 22.13 -33.00 -7.49
N LEU A 323 21.12 -33.83 -7.24
CA LEU A 323 20.92 -35.08 -7.96
C LEU A 323 20.77 -34.87 -9.47
N TRP A 324 20.04 -33.83 -9.90
CA TRP A 324 19.96 -33.48 -11.33
C TRP A 324 21.31 -33.08 -11.92
N ARG A 325 22.10 -32.21 -11.26
CA ARG A 325 23.45 -31.84 -11.73
C ARG A 325 24.37 -33.06 -11.80
N GLN A 326 24.32 -33.94 -10.81
CA GLN A 326 25.12 -35.17 -10.73
C GLN A 326 24.77 -36.18 -11.84
N ALA A 327 23.50 -36.25 -12.25
CA ALA A 327 23.06 -37.04 -13.40
C ALA A 327 23.44 -36.40 -14.75
N ILE A 328 23.44 -35.06 -14.84
CA ILE A 328 23.68 -34.31 -16.08
C ILE A 328 25.17 -34.26 -16.45
N ALA A 329 26.04 -33.88 -15.51
CA ALA A 329 27.45 -33.60 -15.79
C ALA A 329 28.21 -34.71 -16.58
N PRO A 330 28.15 -36.00 -16.24
CA PRO A 330 28.81 -37.05 -17.04
C PRO A 330 28.17 -37.24 -18.41
N LEU A 331 26.84 -37.07 -18.54
CA LEU A 331 26.12 -37.20 -19.80
C LEU A 331 26.46 -36.08 -20.81
N GLU A 332 26.80 -34.89 -20.32
CA GLU A 332 27.23 -33.76 -21.16
C GLU A 332 28.61 -33.97 -21.80
N THR A 333 29.43 -34.90 -21.29
CA THR A 333 30.73 -35.26 -21.89
C THR A 333 30.61 -36.18 -23.12
N ILE A 334 29.42 -36.74 -23.37
CA ILE A 334 29.18 -37.69 -24.46
C ILE A 334 28.99 -36.94 -25.79
N SER A 335 30.03 -36.91 -26.62
CA SER A 335 30.04 -36.21 -27.91
C SER A 335 29.13 -36.87 -28.96
N SER A 336 28.78 -36.11 -30.00
CA SER A 336 27.97 -36.53 -31.16
C SER A 336 28.49 -37.76 -31.91
N ASN A 337 29.79 -38.05 -31.78
CA ASN A 337 30.44 -39.18 -32.43
C ASN A 337 30.36 -40.47 -31.60
N SER A 338 29.80 -40.44 -30.39
CA SER A 338 29.65 -41.61 -29.52
C SER A 338 28.44 -42.46 -29.90
N GLU A 339 28.60 -43.78 -29.81
CA GLU A 339 27.51 -44.75 -29.97
C GLU A 339 26.35 -44.58 -28.99
N LEU A 340 26.62 -43.97 -27.82
CA LEU A 340 25.62 -43.73 -26.78
C LEU A 340 24.83 -42.43 -26.98
N TYR A 341 25.26 -41.56 -27.91
CA TYR A 341 24.74 -40.20 -28.07
C TYR A 341 23.21 -40.13 -28.24
N GLY A 342 22.62 -41.02 -29.04
CA GLY A 342 21.18 -41.04 -29.30
C GLY A 342 20.33 -41.29 -28.04
N LEU A 343 20.73 -42.25 -27.19
CA LEU A 343 20.07 -42.50 -25.90
C LEU A 343 20.32 -41.34 -24.92
N VAL A 344 21.56 -40.86 -24.88
CA VAL A 344 22.00 -39.84 -23.94
C VAL A 344 21.30 -38.50 -24.18
N GLN A 345 21.20 -38.02 -25.42
CA GLN A 345 20.54 -36.73 -25.71
C GLN A 345 19.07 -36.71 -25.30
N GLY A 346 18.31 -37.78 -25.58
CA GLY A 346 16.90 -37.86 -25.18
C GLY A 346 16.69 -37.79 -23.66
N LYS A 347 17.61 -38.40 -22.89
CA LYS A 347 17.59 -38.35 -21.41
C LYS A 347 18.08 -36.99 -20.88
N LEU A 348 19.18 -36.49 -21.44
CA LEU A 348 19.81 -35.21 -21.09
C LEU A 348 18.85 -34.03 -21.26
N LEU A 349 18.07 -33.99 -22.35
CA LEU A 349 17.03 -32.99 -22.57
C LEU A 349 15.99 -33.01 -21.44
N ASN A 350 15.47 -34.19 -21.08
CA ASN A 350 14.49 -34.33 -20.00
C ASN A 350 15.07 -33.91 -18.63
N TYR A 351 16.32 -34.27 -18.36
CA TYR A 351 17.00 -33.92 -17.10
C TYR A 351 17.26 -32.41 -17.00
N ARG A 352 17.69 -31.75 -18.09
CA ARG A 352 17.88 -30.29 -18.15
C ARG A 352 16.56 -29.53 -17.91
N VAL A 353 15.45 -29.97 -18.51
CA VAL A 353 14.11 -29.38 -18.26
C VAL A 353 13.68 -29.54 -16.79
N ARG A 354 13.93 -30.71 -16.18
CA ARG A 354 13.62 -30.94 -14.75
C ARG A 354 14.51 -30.12 -13.81
N LEU A 355 15.81 -29.99 -14.12
CA LEU A 355 16.72 -29.10 -13.39
C LEU A 355 16.26 -27.64 -13.47
N HIS A 356 15.83 -27.18 -14.64
CA HIS A 356 15.29 -25.82 -14.83
C HIS A 356 14.06 -25.58 -13.95
N ALA A 357 13.09 -26.51 -13.95
CA ALA A 357 11.91 -26.41 -13.09
C ALA A 357 12.25 -26.37 -11.59
N VAL A 358 13.19 -27.20 -11.12
CA VAL A 358 13.66 -27.17 -9.72
C VAL A 358 14.40 -25.86 -9.41
N ASN A 359 15.18 -25.30 -10.34
CA ASN A 359 15.83 -24.00 -10.16
C ASN A 359 14.80 -22.86 -10.03
N GLN A 360 13.73 -22.87 -10.85
CA GLN A 360 12.66 -21.89 -10.74
C GLN A 360 11.93 -22.01 -9.38
N GLN A 361 11.66 -23.23 -8.92
CA GLN A 361 11.09 -23.47 -7.58
C GLN A 361 11.99 -22.92 -6.47
N ILE A 362 13.31 -23.16 -6.52
CA ILE A 362 14.27 -22.62 -5.54
C ILE A 362 14.23 -21.08 -5.48
N VAL A 363 14.27 -20.40 -6.63
CA VAL A 363 14.21 -18.92 -6.68
C VAL A 363 12.87 -18.38 -6.15
N THR A 364 11.77 -19.08 -6.41
CA THR A 364 10.45 -18.76 -5.83
C THR A 364 10.43 -18.96 -4.31
N GLU A 365 10.98 -20.08 -3.82
CA GLU A 365 11.04 -20.41 -2.39
C GLU A 365 11.88 -19.40 -1.61
N GLU A 366 13.07 -19.05 -2.12
CA GLU A 366 13.92 -18.02 -1.55
C GLU A 366 13.22 -16.65 -1.48
N LYS A 367 12.42 -16.28 -2.49
CA LYS A 367 11.65 -15.02 -2.50
C LYS A 367 10.64 -14.99 -1.35
N TRP A 368 9.90 -16.09 -1.13
CA TRP A 368 8.92 -16.16 -0.05
C TRP A 368 9.58 -16.26 1.33
N LEU A 369 10.67 -17.02 1.48
CA LEU A 369 11.45 -17.08 2.73
C LEU A 369 12.05 -15.72 3.11
N LYS A 370 12.55 -14.95 2.13
CA LYS A 370 13.00 -13.56 2.32
C LYS A 370 11.84 -12.65 2.75
N LYS A 371 10.65 -12.80 2.13
CA LYS A 371 9.45 -12.01 2.49
C LYS A 371 8.91 -12.32 3.88
N LEU A 372 8.89 -13.59 4.28
CA LEU A 372 8.52 -14.08 5.61
C LEU A 372 9.50 -13.56 6.69
N THR A 373 10.80 -13.61 6.41
CA THR A 373 11.83 -13.06 7.31
C THR A 373 11.72 -11.54 7.43
N ALA A 374 11.48 -10.82 6.34
CA ALA A 374 11.24 -9.38 6.35
C ALA A 374 9.98 -9.02 7.16
N ALA A 375 8.87 -9.75 6.98
CA ALA A 375 7.64 -9.53 7.74
C ALA A 375 7.83 -9.68 9.25
N LYS A 376 8.56 -10.72 9.70
CA LYS A 376 8.98 -10.89 11.10
C LYS A 376 9.83 -9.71 11.59
N ALA A 377 10.75 -9.21 10.77
CA ALA A 377 11.61 -8.08 11.14
C ALA A 377 10.82 -6.76 11.25
N VAL A 378 9.84 -6.53 10.37
CA VAL A 378 8.93 -5.38 10.40
C VAL A 378 8.00 -5.44 11.62
N ALA A 379 7.44 -6.61 11.94
CA ALA A 379 6.65 -6.81 13.18
C ALA A 379 7.48 -6.51 14.45
N ASN A 380 8.71 -7.05 14.53
CA ASN A 380 9.66 -6.74 15.61
C ASN A 380 10.06 -5.25 15.68
N ALA A 381 9.86 -4.48 14.61
CA ALA A 381 10.03 -3.03 14.62
C ALA A 381 8.76 -2.31 15.10
N ALA A 382 7.57 -2.78 14.72
CA ALA A 382 6.30 -2.26 15.21
C ALA A 382 6.18 -2.38 16.73
N GLU A 383 6.47 -3.54 17.32
CA GLU A 383 6.44 -3.75 18.78
C GLU A 383 7.39 -2.80 19.54
N LYS A 384 8.53 -2.43 18.94
CA LYS A 384 9.48 -1.45 19.53
C LYS A 384 9.01 -0.01 19.37
N GLN A 385 8.31 0.30 18.28
CA GLN A 385 7.65 1.59 18.09
C GLN A 385 6.48 1.75 19.08
N GLU A 386 5.67 0.71 19.34
CA GLU A 386 4.60 0.72 20.35
C GLU A 386 5.13 1.07 21.74
N ALA A 387 6.23 0.43 22.15
CA ALA A 387 6.87 0.68 23.44
C ALA A 387 7.51 2.09 23.57
N THR A 388 7.59 2.86 22.48
CA THR A 388 8.26 4.18 22.45
C THR A 388 7.39 5.33 21.91
N ALA A 389 6.19 5.06 21.40
CA ALA A 389 5.30 6.02 20.78
C ALA A 389 4.78 7.09 21.77
N LYS A 390 5.00 8.37 21.44
CA LYS A 390 4.66 9.52 22.30
C LYS A 390 3.80 10.58 21.61
N SER A 391 3.44 10.37 20.35
CA SER A 391 2.57 11.26 19.58
C SER A 391 1.60 10.47 18.69
N LEU A 392 0.57 11.15 18.17
CA LEU A 392 -0.33 10.59 17.16
C LEU A 392 0.44 10.08 15.92
N ASN A 393 1.48 10.81 15.48
CA ASN A 393 2.31 10.45 14.33
C ASN A 393 3.06 9.12 14.56
N ASP A 394 3.49 8.84 15.80
CA ASP A 394 4.17 7.58 16.12
C ASP A 394 3.19 6.40 16.10
N TRP A 395 1.98 6.59 16.63
CA TRP A 395 0.92 5.57 16.54
C TRP A 395 0.46 5.32 15.09
N GLN A 396 0.44 6.35 14.24
CA GLN A 396 0.21 6.17 12.79
C GLN A 396 1.32 5.33 12.13
N LYS A 397 2.60 5.53 12.49
CA LYS A 397 3.72 4.70 12.01
C LYS A 397 3.66 3.27 12.52
N VAL A 398 3.26 3.05 13.78
CA VAL A 398 2.99 1.71 14.31
C VAL A 398 1.91 1.02 13.46
N GLN A 399 0.78 1.70 13.22
CA GLN A 399 -0.33 1.15 12.44
C GLN A 399 0.10 0.77 11.01
N SER A 400 0.85 1.63 10.31
CA SER A 400 1.35 1.31 8.96
C SER A 400 2.42 0.21 8.97
N THR A 401 3.31 0.19 9.98
CA THR A 401 4.34 -0.86 10.12
C THR A 401 3.70 -2.24 10.33
N TRP A 402 2.65 -2.34 11.16
CA TRP A 402 1.87 -3.58 11.28
C TRP A 402 1.16 -3.98 9.99
N LEU A 403 0.57 -3.02 9.27
CA LEU A 403 -0.10 -3.27 8.00
C LEU A 403 0.89 -3.82 6.95
N VAL A 404 2.11 -3.28 6.86
CA VAL A 404 3.17 -3.79 5.99
C VAL A 404 3.56 -5.24 6.36
N ALA A 405 3.72 -5.56 7.64
CA ALA A 405 4.01 -6.93 8.07
C ALA A 405 2.87 -7.91 7.69
N ILE A 406 1.62 -7.53 7.94
CA ILE A 406 0.43 -8.36 7.65
C ILE A 406 0.23 -8.54 6.13
N ASN A 407 0.37 -7.48 5.34
CA ASN A 407 0.25 -7.57 3.87
C ASN A 407 1.39 -8.39 3.27
N ALA A 408 2.60 -8.32 3.84
CA ALA A 408 3.71 -9.18 3.43
C ALA A 408 3.41 -10.67 3.68
N LEU A 409 2.81 -11.03 4.82
CA LEU A 409 2.40 -12.40 5.14
C LEU A 409 1.19 -12.88 4.31
N ASN A 410 0.13 -12.06 4.19
CA ASN A 410 -1.07 -12.38 3.41
C ASN A 410 -0.75 -12.73 1.94
N SER A 411 0.33 -12.15 1.39
CA SER A 411 0.75 -12.39 0.01
C SER A 411 1.50 -13.71 -0.24
N ILE A 412 1.80 -14.49 0.81
CA ILE A 412 2.49 -15.79 0.67
C ILE A 412 1.47 -16.84 0.19
N PRO A 413 1.69 -17.53 -0.96
CA PRO A 413 0.69 -18.45 -1.51
C PRO A 413 0.49 -19.71 -0.65
N PRO A 414 -0.74 -20.27 -0.57
CA PRO A 414 -1.02 -21.55 0.12
C PRO A 414 -0.22 -22.76 -0.39
N THR A 415 0.38 -22.67 -1.57
CA THR A 415 1.24 -23.70 -2.18
C THR A 415 2.70 -23.64 -1.71
N ASN A 416 3.09 -22.62 -0.94
CA ASN A 416 4.44 -22.46 -0.41
C ASN A 416 4.60 -23.14 0.97
N PRO A 417 5.68 -23.92 1.22
CA PRO A 417 5.96 -24.51 2.54
C PRO A 417 5.92 -23.52 3.72
N GLY A 418 6.34 -22.26 3.51
CA GLY A 418 6.29 -21.19 4.51
C GLY A 418 4.89 -20.70 4.87
N TYR A 419 3.84 -21.08 4.13
CA TYR A 419 2.46 -20.63 4.38
C TYR A 419 1.96 -20.98 5.78
N GLN A 420 2.26 -22.19 6.28
CA GLN A 420 1.85 -22.60 7.64
C GLN A 420 2.53 -21.82 8.76
N GLU A 421 3.67 -21.16 8.50
CA GLU A 421 4.25 -20.21 9.46
C GLU A 421 3.63 -18.82 9.30
N ALA A 422 3.40 -18.37 8.06
CA ALA A 422 2.73 -17.11 7.77
C ALA A 422 1.32 -17.04 8.39
N GLU A 423 0.53 -18.10 8.29
CA GLU A 423 -0.80 -18.22 8.88
C GLU A 423 -0.76 -18.09 10.41
N LYS A 424 0.19 -18.77 11.09
CA LYS A 424 0.38 -18.67 12.54
C LYS A 424 0.76 -17.26 12.99
N LEU A 425 1.63 -16.59 12.24
CA LEU A 425 2.01 -15.20 12.51
C LEU A 425 0.85 -14.23 12.28
N LEU A 426 0.01 -14.47 11.27
CA LEU A 426 -1.19 -13.66 11.02
C LEU A 426 -2.22 -13.74 12.15
N VAL A 427 -2.28 -14.85 12.90
CA VAL A 427 -3.15 -14.97 14.09
C VAL A 427 -2.67 -14.07 15.24
N ASP A 428 -1.35 -13.92 15.43
CA ASP A 428 -0.77 -13.03 16.46
C ASP A 428 -0.75 -11.55 16.03
N TYR A 429 -0.43 -11.27 14.76
CA TYR A 429 -0.22 -9.90 14.28
C TYR A 429 -1.53 -9.15 13.99
N LYS A 430 -2.60 -9.83 13.52
CA LYS A 430 -3.90 -9.16 13.23
C LYS A 430 -4.49 -8.44 14.47
N PRO A 431 -4.53 -9.03 15.68
CA PRO A 431 -4.93 -8.30 16.90
C PRO A 431 -4.06 -7.07 17.20
N LYS A 432 -2.75 -7.13 16.97
CA LYS A 432 -1.81 -6.01 17.23
C LYS A 432 -2.08 -4.82 16.29
N LEU A 433 -2.36 -5.07 15.01
CA LEU A 433 -2.83 -4.03 14.07
C LEU A 433 -4.12 -3.36 14.54
N VAL A 434 -5.09 -4.12 15.04
CA VAL A 434 -6.36 -3.57 15.56
C VAL A 434 -6.10 -2.67 16.77
N ALA A 435 -5.29 -3.13 17.74
CA ALA A 435 -4.91 -2.34 18.90
C ALA A 435 -4.21 -1.03 18.51
N ALA A 436 -3.27 -1.08 17.56
CA ALA A 436 -2.59 0.10 17.02
C ALA A 436 -3.54 1.08 16.32
N ARG A 437 -4.49 0.58 15.50
CA ARG A 437 -5.49 1.40 14.81
C ARG A 437 -6.45 2.08 15.79
N ASP A 438 -6.89 1.36 16.80
CA ASP A 438 -7.85 1.87 17.78
C ASP A 438 -7.16 2.86 18.74
N ARG A 439 -5.88 2.64 19.09
CA ARG A 439 -5.05 3.64 19.78
C ARG A 439 -4.84 4.89 18.94
N THR A 440 -4.45 4.74 17.67
CA THR A 440 -4.32 5.86 16.72
C THR A 440 -5.60 6.67 16.61
N THR A 441 -6.76 6.01 16.60
CA THR A 441 -8.07 6.65 16.55
C THR A 441 -8.39 7.41 17.84
N LYS A 442 -8.07 6.84 19.01
CA LYS A 442 -8.20 7.51 20.31
C LYS A 442 -7.35 8.79 20.39
N GLU A 443 -6.08 8.72 20.00
CA GLU A 443 -5.20 9.89 20.00
C GLU A 443 -5.64 10.95 18.97
N ARG A 444 -6.16 10.55 17.80
CA ARG A 444 -6.70 11.48 16.78
C ARG A 444 -7.90 12.27 17.31
N LEU A 445 -8.81 11.59 18.02
CA LEU A 445 -9.97 12.23 18.65
C LEU A 445 -9.55 13.18 19.77
N ALA A 446 -8.55 12.81 20.57
CA ALA A 446 -8.00 13.65 21.63
C ALA A 446 -7.29 14.91 21.09
N VAL A 447 -6.48 14.78 20.03
CA VAL A 447 -5.88 15.92 19.31
C VAL A 447 -6.96 16.88 18.81
N LYS A 448 -7.99 16.35 18.14
CA LYS A 448 -9.08 17.17 17.60
C LYS A 448 -9.83 17.91 18.72
N ALA A 449 -10.14 17.25 19.82
CA ALA A 449 -10.79 17.88 20.97
C ALA A 449 -9.91 18.95 21.64
N TYR A 450 -8.62 18.68 21.82
CA TYR A 450 -7.66 19.66 22.37
C TYR A 450 -7.52 20.90 21.47
N GLN A 451 -7.37 20.71 20.16
CA GLN A 451 -7.33 21.80 19.17
C GLN A 451 -8.65 22.58 19.14
N GLN A 452 -9.80 21.90 19.19
CA GLN A 452 -11.11 22.53 19.24
C GLN A 452 -11.27 23.40 20.49
N ALA A 453 -10.87 22.89 21.67
CA ALA A 453 -10.90 23.65 22.92
C ALA A 453 -10.06 24.94 22.82
N LEU A 454 -8.84 24.85 22.25
CA LEU A 454 -7.99 26.02 21.99
C LEU A 454 -8.64 27.03 21.01
N SER A 455 -9.24 26.57 19.92
CA SER A 455 -9.89 27.46 18.95
C SER A 455 -11.13 28.14 19.51
N THR A 456 -11.97 27.40 20.24
CA THR A 456 -13.18 27.95 20.87
C THR A 456 -12.81 28.95 21.97
N ALA A 457 -11.75 28.69 22.75
CA ALA A 457 -11.20 29.64 23.71
C ALA A 457 -10.62 30.91 23.06
N LYS A 458 -9.97 30.80 21.90
CA LYS A 458 -9.52 31.98 21.12
C LYS A 458 -10.73 32.82 20.69
N GLN A 459 -11.80 32.19 20.20
CA GLN A 459 -13.01 32.88 19.78
C GLN A 459 -13.76 33.53 20.96
N ALA A 460 -13.77 32.88 22.14
CA ALA A 460 -14.32 33.47 23.36
C ALA A 460 -13.67 34.82 23.69
N LYS A 461 -12.34 34.91 23.61
CA LYS A 461 -11.59 36.17 23.83
C LYS A 461 -11.93 37.26 22.81
N VAL A 462 -12.21 36.91 21.56
CA VAL A 462 -12.67 37.88 20.55
C VAL A 462 -14.04 38.45 20.94
N TYR A 463 -14.96 37.63 21.44
CA TYR A 463 -16.24 38.11 21.95
C TYR A 463 -16.10 38.98 23.21
N GLU A 464 -15.13 38.71 24.10
CA GLU A 464 -14.81 39.60 25.24
C GLU A 464 -14.34 40.99 24.77
N GLN A 465 -13.42 41.04 23.79
CA GLN A 465 -12.94 42.28 23.18
C GLN A 465 -14.07 43.07 22.50
N GLN A 466 -15.00 42.37 21.85
CA GLN A 466 -16.20 42.96 21.23
C GLN A 466 -17.32 43.31 22.24
N ASN A 467 -17.11 43.12 23.54
CA ASN A 467 -18.12 43.27 24.60
C ASN A 467 -19.37 42.38 24.43
N GLN A 468 -19.28 41.30 23.66
CA GLN A 468 -20.34 40.30 23.46
C GLN A 468 -20.28 39.23 24.56
N TRP A 469 -20.34 39.66 25.82
CA TRP A 469 -20.09 38.83 27.00
C TRP A 469 -20.97 37.57 27.10
N GLN A 470 -22.19 37.60 26.55
CA GLN A 470 -23.07 36.42 26.45
C GLN A 470 -22.47 35.34 25.54
N ALA A 471 -21.98 35.72 24.36
CA ALA A 471 -21.32 34.80 23.43
C ALA A 471 -19.98 34.32 23.99
N ALA A 472 -19.19 35.21 24.61
CA ALA A 472 -17.96 34.85 25.30
C ALA A 472 -18.18 33.77 26.36
N ALA A 473 -19.20 33.92 27.22
CA ALA A 473 -19.54 32.92 28.24
C ALA A 473 -19.96 31.56 27.62
N THR A 474 -20.74 31.57 26.54
CA THR A 474 -21.13 30.32 25.84
C THR A 474 -19.92 29.61 25.22
N TYR A 475 -19.02 30.35 24.57
CA TYR A 475 -17.81 29.78 23.97
C TYR A 475 -16.81 29.31 25.05
N TRP A 476 -16.69 30.02 26.17
CA TRP A 476 -15.86 29.57 27.29
C TRP A 476 -16.34 28.27 27.92
N ASP A 477 -17.65 28.08 28.11
CA ASP A 477 -18.17 26.79 28.56
C ASP A 477 -17.92 25.71 27.50
N GLN A 478 -18.21 25.96 26.22
CA GLN A 478 -17.96 24.99 25.16
C GLN A 478 -16.48 24.56 25.11
N ALA A 479 -15.53 25.49 25.27
CA ALA A 479 -14.10 25.19 25.35
C ALA A 479 -13.77 24.33 26.59
N LEU A 480 -14.28 24.70 27.76
CA LEU A 480 -14.11 23.98 29.03
C LEU A 480 -14.69 22.56 28.99
N GLN A 481 -15.90 22.38 28.46
CA GLN A 481 -16.53 21.07 28.29
C GLN A 481 -15.80 20.22 27.25
N THR A 482 -15.18 20.83 26.23
CA THR A 482 -14.38 20.09 25.23
C THR A 482 -13.05 19.62 25.82
N ALA A 483 -12.35 20.46 26.58
CA ALA A 483 -11.14 20.06 27.31
C ALA A 483 -11.41 18.90 28.30
N LYS A 484 -12.52 18.97 29.05
CA LYS A 484 -12.96 17.91 29.98
C LYS A 484 -13.30 16.56 29.31
N LYS A 485 -13.60 16.55 28.00
CA LYS A 485 -13.95 15.34 27.24
C LYS A 485 -12.73 14.59 26.67
N VAL A 486 -11.52 15.14 26.80
CA VAL A 486 -10.29 14.44 26.39
C VAL A 486 -10.07 13.21 27.28
N SER A 487 -9.86 12.05 26.66
CA SER A 487 -9.76 10.77 27.38
C SER A 487 -8.53 10.71 28.28
N GLN A 488 -8.68 10.15 29.49
CA GLN A 488 -7.58 9.88 30.43
C GLN A 488 -6.48 8.98 29.85
N ASP A 489 -6.86 8.09 28.92
CA ASP A 489 -5.93 7.20 28.22
C ASP A 489 -5.46 7.80 26.88
N SER A 490 -5.08 9.09 26.90
CA SER A 490 -4.50 9.79 25.75
C SER A 490 -3.23 10.55 26.13
N LEU A 491 -2.28 10.58 25.19
CA LEU A 491 -1.06 11.38 25.24
C LEU A 491 -1.32 12.90 25.30
N TYR A 492 -2.56 13.34 25.06
CA TYR A 492 -3.01 14.74 25.10
C TYR A 492 -3.80 15.09 26.38
N TYR A 493 -3.97 14.14 27.31
CA TYR A 493 -4.78 14.36 28.52
C TYR A 493 -4.21 15.44 29.43
N THR A 494 -2.92 15.42 29.74
CA THR A 494 -2.32 16.36 30.71
C THR A 494 -2.29 17.80 30.19
N GLN A 495 -2.12 17.96 28.87
CA GLN A 495 -2.22 19.24 28.15
C GLN A 495 -3.66 19.74 28.11
N ALA A 496 -4.66 18.86 27.96
CA ALA A 496 -6.06 19.24 28.05
C ALA A 496 -6.48 19.62 29.49
N GLN A 497 -5.97 18.93 30.50
CA GLN A 497 -6.24 19.25 31.90
C GLN A 497 -5.68 20.63 32.31
N SER A 498 -4.51 21.04 31.82
CA SER A 498 -3.94 22.37 32.14
C SER A 498 -4.73 23.54 31.54
N LEU A 499 -5.63 23.30 30.58
CA LEU A 499 -6.57 24.30 30.07
C LEU A 499 -7.80 24.51 30.98
N ILE A 500 -8.14 23.55 31.85
CA ILE A 500 -9.42 23.57 32.59
C ILE A 500 -9.52 24.77 33.54
N GLU A 501 -8.45 25.10 34.27
CA GLU A 501 -8.48 26.17 35.26
C GLU A 501 -8.41 27.61 34.68
N PRO A 502 -7.58 27.93 33.66
CA PRO A 502 -7.71 29.22 33.00
C PRO A 502 -9.07 29.38 32.29
N TYR A 503 -9.68 28.30 31.78
CA TYR A 503 -10.98 28.36 31.11
C TYR A 503 -12.15 28.47 32.11
N SER A 504 -12.07 27.80 33.27
CA SER A 504 -13.05 27.96 34.37
C SER A 504 -13.05 29.41 34.91
N THR A 505 -11.86 29.99 35.03
CA THR A 505 -11.66 31.38 35.48
C THR A 505 -12.23 32.39 34.49
N ALA A 506 -11.92 32.25 33.19
CA ALA A 506 -12.41 33.15 32.16
C ALA A 506 -13.94 33.02 31.94
N LEU A 507 -14.47 31.79 31.99
CA LEU A 507 -15.92 31.55 32.00
C LEU A 507 -16.62 32.32 33.12
N LYS A 508 -16.09 32.25 34.36
CA LYS A 508 -16.64 32.95 35.51
C LYS A 508 -16.62 34.46 35.33
N GLN A 509 -15.51 35.02 34.82
CA GLN A 509 -15.38 36.45 34.53
C GLN A 509 -16.41 36.91 33.47
N ALA A 510 -16.58 36.15 32.39
CA ALA A 510 -17.59 36.46 31.37
C ALA A 510 -19.03 36.37 31.93
N GLN A 511 -19.33 35.37 32.76
CA GLN A 511 -20.63 35.24 33.44
C GLN A 511 -20.92 36.39 34.41
N GLU A 512 -19.93 36.85 35.17
CA GLU A 512 -20.05 38.03 36.04
C GLU A 512 -20.35 39.30 35.21
N LYS A 513 -19.71 39.48 34.05
CA LYS A 513 -20.00 40.60 33.13
C LYS A 513 -21.41 40.51 32.53
N VAL A 514 -21.87 39.32 32.15
CA VAL A 514 -23.26 39.07 31.71
C VAL A 514 -24.25 39.51 32.79
N GLN A 515 -24.03 39.16 34.06
CA GLN A 515 -24.91 39.54 35.18
C GLN A 515 -24.90 41.04 35.50
N VAL A 516 -23.86 41.78 35.14
CA VAL A 516 -23.84 43.25 35.23
C VAL A 516 -24.63 43.86 34.07
N ILE A 517 -24.42 43.39 32.85
CA ILE A 517 -25.07 43.96 31.65
C ILE A 517 -26.57 43.69 31.63
N SER A 518 -27.02 42.49 32.02
CA SER A 518 -28.46 42.18 32.09
C SER A 518 -29.19 43.04 33.14
N ARG A 519 -28.57 43.26 34.31
CA ARG A 519 -29.10 44.20 35.33
C ARG A 519 -29.16 45.64 34.81
N LEU A 520 -28.12 46.12 34.13
CA LEU A 520 -28.11 47.46 33.52
C LEU A 520 -29.20 47.60 32.45
N GLN A 521 -29.43 46.57 31.64
CA GLN A 521 -30.45 46.58 30.58
C GLN A 521 -31.88 46.54 31.16
N GLN A 522 -32.12 45.74 32.21
CA GLN A 522 -33.37 45.79 32.99
C GLN A 522 -33.58 47.18 33.61
N THR A 523 -32.53 47.76 34.21
CA THR A 523 -32.57 49.12 34.80
C THR A 523 -32.98 50.16 33.76
N ARG A 524 -32.41 50.14 32.54
CA ARG A 524 -32.85 51.03 31.44
C ARG A 524 -34.31 50.82 31.07
N THR A 525 -34.75 49.57 31.01
CA THR A 525 -36.12 49.18 30.65
C THR A 525 -37.14 49.69 31.66
N ASP A 526 -36.81 49.66 32.95
CA ASP A 526 -37.70 50.16 34.01
C ASP A 526 -37.62 51.70 34.15
N LEU A 527 -36.46 52.32 33.90
CA LEU A 527 -36.36 53.79 33.80
C LEU A 527 -37.17 54.37 32.65
N ASP A 528 -37.17 53.78 31.45
CA ASP A 528 -38.01 54.28 30.34
C ASP A 528 -39.50 54.13 30.64
N LYS A 529 -39.94 53.06 31.31
CA LYS A 529 -41.32 52.93 31.80
C LYS A 529 -41.67 54.03 32.82
N THR A 530 -40.81 54.25 33.81
CA THR A 530 -41.04 55.25 34.86
C THR A 530 -40.95 56.69 34.35
N CYS A 531 -40.16 56.95 33.31
CA CYS A 531 -40.06 58.28 32.68
C CYS A 531 -41.11 58.56 31.59
N ILE A 532 -42.03 57.65 31.27
CA ILE A 532 -43.05 57.82 30.23
C ILE A 532 -44.44 57.45 30.77
N ASN A 533 -45.28 58.46 31.00
CA ASN A 533 -46.68 58.28 31.39
C ASN A 533 -47.55 59.33 30.67
N GLY A 534 -48.03 58.99 29.47
CA GLY A 534 -48.72 59.91 28.55
C GLY A 534 -47.79 60.94 27.89
N ILE A 535 -46.96 61.61 28.68
CA ILE A 535 -45.82 62.44 28.26
C ILE A 535 -44.50 61.85 28.75
N ARG A 536 -43.38 62.23 28.12
CA ARG A 536 -42.05 61.93 28.67
C ARG A 536 -41.78 62.90 29.84
N ILE A 537 -41.77 62.36 31.05
CA ILE A 537 -41.55 63.06 32.33
C ILE A 537 -40.07 63.34 32.55
N CYS A 538 -39.21 62.41 32.12
CA CYS A 538 -37.77 62.52 32.29
C CYS A 538 -36.95 61.91 31.15
N THR A 539 -35.69 62.35 31.08
CA THR A 539 -34.60 61.68 30.39
C THR A 539 -33.62 61.13 31.43
N PHE A 540 -32.84 60.11 31.08
CA PHE A 540 -31.87 59.52 31.98
C PHE A 540 -30.60 59.08 31.25
N SER A 541 -29.52 58.98 32.01
CA SER A 541 -28.27 58.32 31.63
C SER A 541 -27.81 57.41 32.77
N ILE A 542 -27.14 56.31 32.44
CA ILE A 542 -26.53 55.42 33.43
C ILE A 542 -25.04 55.31 33.09
N ASP A 543 -24.20 55.61 34.07
CA ASP A 543 -22.74 55.51 34.01
C ASP A 543 -22.18 54.83 35.27
N ASN A 544 -20.85 54.86 35.44
CA ASN A 544 -20.17 54.24 36.58
C ASN A 544 -20.34 55.00 37.91
N ALA A 545 -20.84 56.23 37.91
CA ALA A 545 -21.16 57.01 39.11
C ALA A 545 -22.63 56.84 39.53
N GLY A 546 -23.53 56.55 38.59
CA GLY A 546 -24.88 56.07 38.92
C GLY A 546 -25.93 56.28 37.83
N ILE A 547 -27.18 56.35 38.28
CA ILE A 547 -28.34 56.72 37.48
C ILE A 547 -28.55 58.24 37.61
N ILE A 548 -28.40 58.96 36.50
CA ILE A 548 -28.70 60.39 36.42
C ILE A 548 -30.05 60.54 35.71
N VAL A 549 -31.01 61.22 36.34
CA VAL A 549 -32.34 61.49 35.80
C VAL A 549 -32.57 62.99 35.75
N ARG A 550 -33.13 63.50 34.66
CA ARG A 550 -33.46 64.93 34.48
C ARG A 550 -34.93 65.06 34.10
N LEU A 551 -35.67 65.92 34.80
CA LEU A 551 -37.04 66.24 34.41
C LEU A 551 -37.07 67.00 33.08
N THR A 552 -38.05 66.68 32.22
CA THR A 552 -38.25 67.38 30.96
C THR A 552 -38.80 68.79 31.20
N PRO A 553 -38.43 69.80 30.39
CA PRO A 553 -38.94 71.18 30.53
C PRO A 553 -40.46 71.25 30.58
N GLU A 554 -41.16 70.40 29.81
CA GLU A 554 -42.62 70.35 29.71
C GLU A 554 -43.26 69.92 31.03
N TYR A 555 -42.77 68.83 31.63
CA TYR A 555 -43.22 68.37 32.95
C TYR A 555 -42.84 69.37 34.05
N ASP A 556 -41.65 69.95 33.96
CA ASP A 556 -41.11 70.86 34.96
C ASP A 556 -41.78 72.25 34.93
N GLN A 557 -42.33 72.65 33.78
CA GLN A 557 -43.20 73.82 33.62
C GLN A 557 -44.60 73.57 34.22
N ILE A 558 -45.18 72.37 34.01
CA ILE A 558 -46.44 71.97 34.67
C ILE A 558 -46.28 71.99 36.19
N ARG A 559 -45.17 71.47 36.72
CA ARG A 559 -44.82 71.52 38.15
C ARG A 559 -44.71 72.95 38.67
N GLN A 560 -43.96 73.82 37.97
CA GLN A 560 -43.74 75.20 38.42
C GLN A 560 -45.00 76.07 38.35
N ASN A 561 -45.86 75.87 37.34
CA ASN A 561 -47.14 76.58 37.24
C ASN A 561 -48.08 76.21 38.40
N ASN A 562 -48.19 74.93 38.77
CA ASN A 562 -49.02 74.51 39.90
C ASN A 562 -48.49 75.00 41.26
N LEU A 563 -47.16 75.15 41.40
CA LEU A 563 -46.55 75.75 42.60
C LEU A 563 -46.79 77.27 42.71
N ALA A 564 -47.02 77.96 41.59
CA ALA A 564 -47.15 79.42 41.55
C ALA A 564 -48.57 79.94 41.86
N THR A 565 -49.62 79.10 41.78
CA THR A 565 -51.02 79.52 41.97
C THR A 565 -51.80 78.65 42.98
N PRO A 566 -51.55 78.78 44.30
CA PRO A 566 -52.25 78.00 45.34
C PRO A 566 -53.76 78.26 45.45
N TYR A 567 -54.27 79.31 44.80
CA TYR A 567 -55.68 79.75 44.85
C TYR A 567 -56.30 79.87 43.46
N SER A 568 -56.37 78.74 42.74
CA SER A 568 -57.40 78.55 41.70
C SER A 568 -58.49 77.62 42.22
N LYS A 569 -59.72 77.72 41.71
CA LYS A 569 -60.91 77.21 42.43
C LYS A 569 -61.18 75.69 42.29
N ASN A 570 -60.24 74.94 41.73
CA ASN A 570 -60.26 73.48 41.66
C ASN A 570 -59.08 72.94 42.48
N SER A 571 -59.36 72.35 43.64
CA SER A 571 -58.35 71.84 44.60
C SER A 571 -57.54 70.65 44.10
N ASP A 572 -58.09 69.91 43.13
CA ASP A 572 -57.75 68.49 42.98
C ASP A 572 -56.47 68.28 42.12
N THR A 573 -56.10 69.24 41.27
CA THR A 573 -54.96 69.12 40.34
C THR A 573 -53.61 69.56 40.94
N ALA A 574 -53.61 70.47 41.92
CA ALA A 574 -52.36 70.96 42.54
C ALA A 574 -51.76 69.91 43.50
N VAL A 575 -52.62 69.14 44.17
CA VAL A 575 -52.23 67.99 44.99
C VAL A 575 -51.66 66.87 44.11
N ASP A 576 -52.29 66.61 42.97
CA ASP A 576 -51.94 65.53 42.04
C ASP A 576 -50.49 65.62 41.54
N VAL A 577 -50.05 66.77 41.02
CA VAL A 577 -48.67 66.93 40.49
C VAL A 577 -47.60 66.80 41.59
N THR A 578 -47.91 67.22 42.82
CA THR A 578 -47.00 67.09 43.97
C THR A 578 -46.89 65.63 44.42
N ASN A 579 -48.02 64.91 44.47
CA ASN A 579 -48.09 63.49 44.74
C ASN A 579 -47.36 62.67 43.67
N HIS A 580 -47.58 63.00 42.39
CA HIS A 580 -46.92 62.36 41.25
C HIS A 580 -45.39 62.51 41.29
N LEU A 581 -44.85 63.65 41.73
CA LEU A 581 -43.39 63.81 41.93
C LEU A 581 -42.86 62.94 43.08
N GLN A 582 -43.63 62.74 44.15
CA GLN A 582 -43.25 61.84 45.24
C GLN A 582 -43.26 60.38 44.79
N ILE A 583 -44.32 59.94 44.10
CA ILE A 583 -44.43 58.60 43.51
C ILE A 583 -43.29 58.35 42.51
N LEU A 584 -42.95 59.33 41.67
CA LEU A 584 -41.81 59.26 40.75
C LEU A 584 -40.48 59.09 41.51
N ARG A 585 -40.26 59.84 42.59
CA ARG A 585 -39.06 59.70 43.42
C ARG A 585 -38.95 58.32 44.08
N GLU A 586 -40.07 57.76 44.53
CA GLU A 586 -40.13 56.44 45.15
C GLU A 586 -39.89 55.33 44.12
N ALA A 587 -40.51 55.40 42.93
CA ALA A 587 -40.25 54.47 41.84
C ALA A 587 -38.78 54.49 41.38
N LEU A 588 -38.21 55.68 41.17
CA LEU A 588 -36.79 55.82 40.82
C LEU A 588 -35.86 55.33 41.95
N ALA A 589 -36.24 55.51 43.21
CA ALA A 589 -35.48 55.00 44.36
C ALA A 589 -35.48 53.46 44.41
N VAL A 590 -36.61 52.80 44.12
CA VAL A 590 -36.68 51.34 44.03
C VAL A 590 -35.85 50.81 42.85
N ILE A 591 -35.87 51.49 41.70
CA ILE A 591 -35.01 51.14 40.55
C ILE A 591 -33.52 51.30 40.91
N SER A 592 -33.16 52.37 41.63
CA SER A 592 -31.81 52.62 42.16
C SER A 592 -31.33 51.51 43.10
N ASP A 593 -32.15 51.09 44.07
CA ASP A 593 -31.86 49.99 44.99
C ASP A 593 -31.66 48.66 44.23
N ASN A 594 -32.59 48.32 43.33
CA ASN A 594 -32.56 47.09 42.53
C ASN A 594 -31.36 47.02 41.58
N ALA A 595 -30.93 48.16 41.03
CA ALA A 595 -29.72 48.28 40.22
C ALA A 595 -28.43 48.26 41.06
N SER A 596 -28.53 48.55 42.36
CA SER A 596 -27.41 48.87 43.25
C SER A 596 -26.56 50.05 42.75
N LEU A 597 -27.21 51.07 42.18
CA LEU A 597 -26.60 52.29 41.66
C LEU A 597 -27.17 53.53 42.36
N SER A 598 -26.30 54.47 42.74
CA SER A 598 -26.74 55.76 43.29
C SER A 598 -27.58 56.55 42.28
N LEU A 599 -28.58 57.30 42.76
CA LEU A 599 -29.51 58.08 41.94
C LEU A 599 -29.36 59.59 42.18
N PHE A 600 -29.35 60.34 41.07
CA PHE A 600 -29.29 61.80 41.04
C PHE A 600 -30.42 62.34 40.17
N LEU A 601 -31.45 62.96 40.76
CA LEU A 601 -32.58 63.56 40.07
C LEU A 601 -32.44 65.09 40.01
N TYR A 602 -32.49 65.64 38.80
CA TYR A 602 -32.34 67.07 38.53
C TYR A 602 -33.61 67.70 37.92
N ASP A 603 -33.80 69.00 38.15
CA ASP A 603 -34.79 69.84 37.45
C ASP A 603 -34.33 70.18 36.02
N SER A 604 -35.23 70.80 35.24
CA SER A 604 -34.95 71.21 33.86
C SER A 604 -33.80 72.24 33.73
N ARG A 605 -33.42 72.91 34.82
CA ARG A 605 -32.28 73.84 34.93
C ARG A 605 -31.04 73.19 35.54
N SER A 606 -31.01 71.86 35.63
CA SER A 606 -29.92 71.06 36.21
C SER A 606 -29.63 71.34 37.69
N GLN A 607 -30.62 71.77 38.48
CA GLN A 607 -30.54 71.82 39.95
C GLN A 607 -30.96 70.48 40.55
N ILE A 608 -30.27 70.01 41.60
CA ILE A 608 -30.60 68.72 42.24
C ILE A 608 -31.94 68.84 43.00
N ILE A 609 -32.91 68.01 42.63
CA ILE A 609 -34.20 67.85 43.35
C ILE A 609 -34.06 66.78 44.44
N PHE A 610 -33.39 65.68 44.13
CA PHE A 610 -33.27 64.53 45.01
C PHE A 610 -32.01 63.71 44.70
N THR A 611 -31.40 63.17 45.75
CA THR A 611 -30.22 62.30 45.68
C THR A 611 -30.43 61.10 46.59
N ARG A 612 -30.10 59.91 46.09
CA ARG A 612 -30.06 58.66 46.86
C ARG A 612 -28.71 58.01 46.63
N THR A 613 -27.77 58.28 47.52
CA THR A 613 -26.44 57.65 47.52
C THR A 613 -26.52 56.28 48.17
N LEU A 614 -26.28 55.23 47.41
CA LEU A 614 -26.00 53.90 47.94
C LEU A 614 -24.50 53.86 48.25
N GLY A 615 -24.12 53.59 49.50
CA GLY A 615 -22.75 53.79 49.95
C GLY A 615 -22.21 52.64 50.80
N GLY A 616 -20.89 52.44 50.72
CA GLY A 616 -20.11 51.47 51.50
C GLY A 616 -19.81 50.20 50.74
#